data_AF-A0A7S1ALF3-F1
#
_entry.id   AF-A0A7S1ALF3-F1
#
_cell.length_a   1.000
_cell.length_b   1.000
_cell.length_c   1.000
_cell.angle_alpha   90.00
_cell.angle_beta   90.00
_cell.angle_gamma   90.00
#
_symmetry.space_group_name_H-M   'P 1'
#
loop_
_entity.id
_entity.type
_entity.pdbx_description
1 polymer ?
#
loop_
_entity_poly.entity_id
_entity_poly.type
_entity_poly.pdbx_seq_one_letter_code
_entity_poly.pdbx_strand_id
1 'polypeptide(L)'
;TCMFFVARVTSVSLEEGEENIFGVPDALQSLFNTGLLGALMLTIVGSIAWQLVASAFPIGFLSSPITYVFLSVCLIFEATGVCSGAWVIAKIHKVIAGFQKDEVYIGTAEERAMKNMNDDS
;
A
#
# COMPACT_ATOMS: atom_id res chain seq x y z
N THR A 1 21.24 -9.03 14.26
CA THR A 1 21.43 -10.31 14.99
C THR A 1 20.19 -11.18 14.98
N CYS A 2 18.99 -10.66 15.29
CA CYS A 2 17.75 -11.45 15.27
C CYS A 2 17.34 -11.98 13.88
N MET A 3 17.54 -11.19 12.81
CA MET A 3 17.26 -11.60 11.42
C MET A 3 18.02 -12.86 11.01
N PHE A 4 19.31 -12.94 11.35
CA PHE A 4 20.16 -14.10 11.05
C PHE A 4 19.80 -15.33 11.87
N PHE A 5 19.42 -15.14 13.14
CA PHE A 5 18.94 -16.23 13.99
C PHE A 5 17.65 -16.83 13.43
N VAL A 6 16.73 -15.98 13.00
CA VAL A 6 15.43 -16.42 12.46
C VAL A 6 15.61 -17.12 11.13
N ALA A 7 16.40 -16.54 10.21
CA ALA A 7 16.71 -17.18 8.94
C ALA A 7 17.29 -18.60 9.11
N ARG A 8 18.10 -18.83 10.16
CA ARG A 8 18.63 -20.16 10.50
C ARG A 8 17.63 -21.11 11.15
N VAL A 9 16.64 -20.59 11.88
CA VAL A 9 15.57 -21.43 12.49
C VAL A 9 14.49 -21.77 11.47
N THR A 10 14.26 -20.91 10.47
CA THR A 10 13.23 -21.08 9.45
C THR A 10 13.73 -21.63 8.12
N SER A 11 15.04 -21.85 7.96
CA SER A 11 15.59 -22.51 6.77
C SER A 11 15.19 -23.97 6.78
N VAL A 12 14.51 -24.42 5.73
CA VAL A 12 14.29 -25.84 5.47
C VAL A 12 15.54 -26.34 4.78
N SER A 13 16.31 -27.22 5.42
CA SER A 13 17.52 -27.80 4.83
C SER A 13 17.17 -29.13 4.18
N LEU A 14 16.99 -29.13 2.87
CA LEU A 14 16.96 -30.35 2.06
C LEU A 14 18.36 -30.59 1.48
N GLU A 15 18.83 -31.83 1.49
CA GLU A 15 20.07 -32.23 0.84
C GLU A 15 19.91 -32.20 -0.69
N GLU A 16 20.99 -31.93 -1.43
CA GLU A 16 21.00 -31.93 -2.89
C GLU A 16 20.68 -33.34 -3.41
N GLY A 17 19.42 -33.57 -3.81
CA GLY A 17 18.95 -34.83 -4.36
C GLY A 17 17.58 -35.33 -3.85
N GLU A 18 17.01 -34.70 -2.82
CA GLU A 18 15.65 -35.03 -2.36
C GLU A 18 14.55 -34.36 -3.20
N GLU A 19 13.39 -35.01 -3.29
CA GLU A 19 12.22 -34.42 -3.96
C GLU A 19 11.78 -33.13 -3.26
N ASN A 20 11.49 -32.09 -4.05
CA ASN A 20 11.04 -30.80 -3.53
C ASN A 20 9.79 -30.99 -2.66
N ILE A 21 9.87 -30.64 -1.38
CA ILE A 21 8.79 -30.79 -0.37
C ILE A 21 7.43 -30.24 -0.86
N PHE A 22 7.45 -29.19 -1.70
CA PHE A 22 6.24 -28.55 -2.24
C PHE A 22 6.03 -28.75 -3.74
N GLY A 23 6.81 -29.62 -4.41
CA GLY A 23 6.71 -29.84 -5.86
C GLY A 23 6.97 -28.59 -6.70
N VAL A 24 7.67 -27.60 -6.13
CA VAL A 24 8.02 -26.32 -6.76
C VAL A 24 9.34 -26.42 -7.52
N PRO A 25 9.62 -25.50 -8.46
CA PRO A 25 10.89 -25.46 -9.19
C PRO A 25 12.11 -25.25 -8.26
N ASP A 26 13.25 -25.84 -8.62
CA ASP A 26 14.49 -25.84 -7.80
C ASP A 26 15.00 -24.45 -7.41
N ALA A 27 14.78 -23.44 -8.28
CA ALA A 27 15.12 -22.06 -7.98
C ALA A 27 14.30 -21.48 -6.81
N LEU A 28 13.03 -21.86 -6.69
CA LEU A 28 12.17 -21.45 -5.58
C LEU A 28 12.52 -22.21 -4.30
N GLN A 29 12.86 -23.49 -4.43
CA GLN A 29 13.33 -24.33 -3.32
C GLN A 29 14.65 -23.78 -2.73
N SER A 30 15.58 -23.35 -3.58
CA SER A 30 16.81 -22.66 -3.18
C SER A 30 16.52 -21.43 -2.30
N LEU A 31 15.55 -20.60 -2.68
CA LEU A 31 15.14 -19.44 -1.88
C LEU A 31 14.56 -19.83 -0.51
N PHE A 32 13.83 -20.94 -0.42
CA PHE A 32 13.33 -21.45 0.87
C PHE A 32 14.45 -22.02 1.74
N ASN A 33 15.44 -22.69 1.13
CA ASN A 33 16.61 -23.22 1.82
C ASN A 33 17.49 -22.10 2.41
N THR A 34 17.51 -20.90 1.81
CA THR A 34 18.23 -19.75 2.39
C THR A 34 17.61 -19.19 3.67
N GLY A 35 16.37 -19.60 4.01
CA GLY A 35 15.63 -19.07 5.17
C GLY A 35 15.04 -17.67 4.94
N LEU A 36 15.12 -17.14 3.72
CA LEU A 36 14.58 -15.82 3.35
C LEU A 36 13.07 -15.72 3.57
N LEU A 37 12.32 -16.81 3.32
CA LEU A 37 10.87 -16.86 3.51
C LEU A 37 10.47 -16.60 4.97
N GLY A 38 11.13 -17.26 5.92
CA GLY A 38 10.85 -17.06 7.34
C GLY A 38 11.33 -15.71 7.84
N ALA A 39 12.44 -15.19 7.30
CA ALA A 39 12.89 -13.83 7.57
C ALA A 39 11.87 -12.77 7.10
N LEU A 40 11.27 -12.96 5.91
CA LEU A 40 10.21 -12.11 5.39
C LEU A 40 8.95 -12.18 6.27
N MET A 41 8.48 -13.38 6.61
CA MET A 41 7.31 -13.56 7.47
C MET A 41 7.47 -12.89 8.83
N LEU A 42 8.63 -13.06 9.48
CA LEU A 42 8.88 -12.39 10.75
C LEU A 42 8.95 -10.87 10.60
N THR A 43 9.53 -10.37 9.50
CA THR A 43 9.58 -8.92 9.25
C THR A 43 8.17 -8.34 9.15
N ILE A 44 7.26 -9.05 8.46
CA ILE A 44 5.86 -8.64 8.35
C ILE A 44 5.19 -8.64 9.72
N VAL A 45 5.22 -9.77 10.45
CA VAL A 45 4.56 -9.90 11.76
C VAL A 45 5.14 -8.92 12.78
N GLY A 46 6.46 -8.75 12.80
CA GLY A 46 7.16 -7.80 13.67
C GLY A 46 6.78 -6.35 13.36
N SER A 47 6.66 -5.99 12.08
CA SER A 47 6.22 -4.65 11.69
C SER A 47 4.78 -4.36 12.13
N ILE A 48 3.88 -5.36 12.06
CA ILE A 48 2.48 -5.21 12.46
C ILE A 48 2.35 -5.06 13.98
N ALA A 49 3.15 -5.79 14.76
CA ALA A 49 3.11 -5.71 16.22
C ALA A 49 3.33 -4.27 16.73
N TRP A 50 4.32 -3.55 16.20
CA TRP A 50 4.57 -2.17 16.60
C TRP A 50 3.50 -1.20 16.07
N GLN A 51 2.95 -1.44 14.88
CA GLN A 51 1.81 -0.67 14.36
C GLN A 51 0.57 -0.80 15.25
N LEU A 52 0.29 -2.01 15.76
CA LEU A 52 -0.82 -2.25 16.70
C LEU A 52 -0.60 -1.57 18.05
N VAL A 53 0.62 -1.60 18.58
CA VAL A 53 0.94 -0.90 19.83
C VAL A 53 0.82 0.62 19.66
N ALA A 54 1.26 1.16 18.51
CA ALA A 54 1.12 2.58 18.19
C ALA A 54 -0.35 3.01 18.03
N SER A 55 -1.21 2.17 17.44
CA SER A 55 -2.64 2.48 17.29
C SER A 55 -3.44 2.32 18.58
N ALA A 56 -3.00 1.47 19.51
CA ALA A 56 -3.64 1.27 20.80
C ALA A 56 -3.32 2.39 21.82
N PHE A 57 -2.13 3.00 21.77
CA PHE A 57 -1.70 4.06 22.68
C PHE A 57 -1.20 5.34 21.98
N PRO A 58 -2.03 5.98 21.14
CA PRO A 58 -1.60 7.14 20.35
C PRO A 58 -1.17 8.32 21.24
N ILE A 59 -1.86 8.54 22.37
CA ILE A 59 -1.57 9.63 23.31
C ILE A 59 -0.24 9.38 24.07
N GLY A 60 0.07 8.12 24.40
CA GLY A 60 1.34 7.75 25.01
C GLY A 60 2.54 7.99 24.09
N PHE A 61 2.35 7.76 22.79
CA PHE A 61 3.36 8.10 21.77
C PHE A 61 3.53 9.61 21.60
N LEU A 62 2.44 10.40 21.64
CA LEU A 62 2.49 11.86 21.50
C LEU A 62 3.19 12.56 22.68
N SER A 63 3.19 11.95 23.87
CA SER A 63 3.90 12.50 25.03
C SER A 63 5.43 12.36 24.94
N SER A 64 5.95 11.67 23.93
CA SER A 64 7.39 11.51 23.73
C SER A 64 7.97 12.63 22.83
N PRO A 65 9.17 13.15 23.13
CA PRO A 65 9.76 14.25 22.35
C PRO A 65 10.07 13.88 20.89
N ILE A 66 10.24 12.58 20.59
CA ILE A 66 10.50 12.07 19.24
C ILE A 66 9.27 12.23 18.33
N THR A 67 8.07 12.00 18.87
CA THR A 67 6.83 12.13 18.09
C THR A 67 6.57 13.58 17.67
N TYR A 68 6.98 14.57 18.47
CA TYR A 68 6.88 15.98 18.10
C TYR A 68 7.73 16.32 16.85
N VAL A 69 8.93 15.74 16.74
CA VAL A 69 9.80 15.91 15.56
C VAL A 69 9.15 15.31 14.31
N PHE A 70 8.61 14.09 14.41
CA PHE A 70 7.90 13.44 13.31
C PHE A 70 6.67 14.24 12.87
N LEU A 71 5.89 14.76 13.82
CA LEU A 71 4.72 15.59 13.53
C LEU A 71 5.11 16.90 12.83
N SER A 72 6.22 17.53 13.24
CA SER A 72 6.76 18.72 12.58
C SER A 72 7.15 18.44 11.13
N VAL A 73 7.79 17.28 10.87
CA VAL A 73 8.10 16.83 9.51
C VAL A 73 6.82 16.59 8.71
N CYS A 74 5.81 15.93 9.28
CA CYS A 74 4.51 15.74 8.62
C CYS A 74 3.84 17.07 8.25
N LEU A 75 3.87 18.07 9.14
CA LEU A 75 3.34 19.41 8.83
C LEU A 75 4.12 20.09 7.70
N ILE A 76 5.44 19.92 7.64
CA ILE A 76 6.26 20.42 6.52
C ILE A 76 5.90 19.68 5.22
N PHE A 77 5.65 18.36 5.28
CA PHE A 77 5.18 17.58 4.13
C PHE A 77 3.79 18.00 3.65
N GLU A 78 2.89 18.33 4.57
CA GLU A 78 1.60 18.93 4.25
C GLU A 78 1.78 20.31 3.59
N ALA A 79 2.65 21.16 4.15
CA ALA A 79 2.95 22.49 3.61
C ALA A 79 3.65 22.46 2.24
N THR A 80 4.48 21.44 1.95
CA THR A 80 5.08 21.23 0.62
C THR A 80 4.08 20.75 -0.42
N GLY A 81 2.85 20.42 -0.02
CA GLY A 81 1.76 20.13 -0.95
C GLY A 81 1.90 18.79 -1.68
N VAL A 82 2.72 17.87 -1.18
CA VAL A 82 2.84 16.50 -1.75
C VAL A 82 1.47 15.79 -1.75
N CYS A 83 0.61 16.08 -0.77
CA CYS A 83 -0.79 15.60 -0.74
C CYS A 83 -1.66 16.20 -1.86
N SER A 84 -1.34 17.40 -2.37
CA SER A 84 -1.95 17.92 -3.60
C SER A 84 -1.42 17.22 -4.87
N GLY A 85 -0.33 16.46 -4.78
CA GLY A 85 0.16 15.60 -5.86
C GLY A 85 -0.86 14.53 -6.30
N ALA A 86 -1.80 14.17 -5.43
CA ALA A 86 -2.94 13.32 -5.78
C ALA A 86 -3.78 13.91 -6.92
N TRP A 87 -3.90 15.24 -7.01
CA TRP A 87 -4.58 15.90 -8.13
C TRP A 87 -3.80 15.76 -9.44
N VAL A 88 -2.47 15.76 -9.39
CA VAL A 88 -1.62 15.57 -10.57
C VAL A 88 -1.78 14.15 -11.09
N ILE A 89 -1.74 13.15 -10.21
CA ILE A 89 -1.94 11.74 -10.56
C ILE A 89 -3.37 11.51 -11.08
N ALA A 90 -4.38 12.08 -10.42
CA ALA A 90 -5.77 12.01 -10.87
C ALA A 90 -5.97 12.66 -12.25
N LYS A 91 -5.28 13.78 -12.52
CA LYS A 91 -5.33 14.46 -13.83
C LYS A 91 -4.64 13.62 -14.92
N ILE A 92 -3.50 13.00 -14.63
CA ILE A 92 -2.81 12.10 -15.55
C ILE A 92 -3.68 10.86 -15.82
N HIS A 93 -4.24 10.25 -14.78
CA HIS A 93 -5.16 9.12 -14.90
C HIS A 93 -6.40 9.48 -15.73
N LYS A 94 -6.96 10.69 -15.54
CA LYS A 94 -8.07 11.20 -16.36
C LYS A 94 -7.72 11.28 -17.86
N VAL A 95 -6.51 11.71 -18.19
CA VAL A 95 -6.02 11.82 -19.58
C VAL A 95 -5.82 10.43 -20.20
N ILE A 96 -5.26 9.47 -19.44
CA ILE A 96 -5.00 8.11 -19.94
C ILE A 96 -6.29 7.31 -20.10
N ALA A 97 -7.21 7.40 -19.13
CA ALA A 97 -8.48 6.66 -19.13
C ALA A 97 -9.55 7.29 -20.03
N GLY A 98 -9.29 8.46 -20.63
CA GLY A 98 -10.23 9.12 -21.55
C GLY A 98 -11.53 9.56 -20.90
N PHE A 99 -11.55 9.78 -19.58
CA PHE A 99 -12.76 10.21 -18.86
C PHE A 99 -13.22 11.58 -19.38
N GLN A 100 -14.25 11.56 -20.22
CA GLN A 100 -14.97 12.75 -20.65
C GLN A 100 -15.85 13.26 -19.50
N LYS A 101 -16.04 14.57 -19.43
CA LYS A 101 -16.90 15.16 -18.40
C LYS A 101 -18.36 14.75 -18.66
N ASP A 102 -19.14 14.58 -17.60
CA ASP A 102 -20.54 14.10 -17.62
C ASP A 102 -21.49 14.89 -18.53
N GLU A 103 -21.09 16.10 -18.90
CA GLU A 103 -21.73 16.95 -19.93
C GLU A 103 -21.79 16.27 -21.31
N VAL A 104 -20.90 15.30 -21.61
CA VAL A 104 -20.92 14.54 -22.89
C VAL A 104 -21.88 13.34 -22.86
N TYR A 105 -22.09 12.72 -21.69
CA TYR A 105 -22.93 11.51 -21.58
C TYR A 105 -24.36 11.80 -21.11
N ILE A 106 -24.55 12.86 -20.30
CA ILE A 106 -25.84 13.19 -19.69
C ILE A 106 -26.37 14.54 -20.21
N GLY A 107 -25.61 15.25 -21.06
CA GLY A 107 -25.98 16.59 -21.57
C GLY A 107 -25.87 17.67 -20.50
N THR A 108 -25.78 18.93 -20.93
CA THR A 108 -25.73 20.10 -20.04
C THR A 108 -27.07 20.22 -19.29
N ALA A 109 -27.09 20.80 -18.08
CA ALA A 109 -28.34 20.99 -17.32
C ALA A 109 -29.41 21.74 -18.15
N GLU A 110 -28.97 22.64 -19.04
CA GLU A 110 -29.81 23.36 -19.99
C GLU A 110 -30.45 22.45 -21.05
N GLU A 111 -29.75 21.43 -21.54
CA GLU A 111 -30.27 20.48 -22.53
C GLU A 111 -31.32 19.52 -21.92
N ARG A 112 -31.18 19.18 -20.63
CA ARG A 112 -32.21 18.40 -19.89
C ARG A 112 -33.46 19.23 -19.61
N ALA A 113 -33.31 20.53 -19.33
CA ALA A 113 -34.44 21.43 -19.15
C ALA A 113 -35.23 21.61 -20.46
N MET A 114 -34.54 21.73 -21.61
CA MET A 114 -35.19 21.82 -22.92
C MET A 114 -35.90 20.53 -23.33
N LYS A 115 -35.35 19.35 -23.00
CA LYS A 115 -35.97 18.06 -23.37
C LYS A 115 -37.22 17.73 -22.54
N ASN A 116 -37.34 18.25 -21.33
CA ASN A 116 -38.55 18.16 -20.50
C ASN A 116 -39.67 19.15 -20.88
N MET A 117 -39.45 20.05 -21.85
CA MET A 117 -40.45 21.02 -22.31
C MET A 117 -41.10 20.64 -23.64
N ASN A 118 -40.73 19.50 -24.24
CA ASN A 118 -41.18 19.15 -25.60
C ASN A 118 -41.81 17.75 -25.67
N ASP A 119 -42.59 17.39 -24.66
CA ASP A 119 -43.53 16.27 -24.72
C ASP A 119 -44.94 16.84 -24.50
N ASP A 120 -45.59 17.21 -25.61
CA ASP A 120 -47.05 17.25 -25.78
C ASP A 120 -47.39 17.59 -27.25
N SER A 121 -47.76 16.53 -28.00
CA SER A 121 -48.47 16.44 -29.31
C SER A 121 -47.72 15.69 -30.40
#